data_AF-A0A841Q0J6-F1
#
_entry.id   AF-A0A841Q0J6-F1
#
_cell.length_a   1.000
_cell.length_b   1.000
_cell.length_c   1.000
_cell.angle_alpha   90.00
_cell.angle_beta   90.00
_cell.angle_gamma   90.00
#
_symmetry.space_group_name_H-M   'P 1'
#
loop_
_entity.id
_entity.type
_entity.pdbx_description
1 polymer ?
#
loop_
_entity_poly.entity_id
_entity_poly.type
_entity_poly.pdbx_seq_one_letter_code
_entity_poly.pdbx_strand_id
1 'polypeptide(L)' 'MSKKPKMNSTELGALWMTYQQKTVILRIIEHFIETSEDKKAKNLMSGLWKDLHSKAEN' A
#
# COMPACT_ATOMS: atom_id res chain seq x y z
N MET A 1 24.87 -16.91 22.05
CA MET A 1 24.22 -15.72 21.46
C MET A 1 23.81 -16.05 20.05
N SER A 2 22.52 -15.90 19.70
CA SER A 2 22.01 -16.25 18.36
C SER A 2 22.76 -15.49 17.26
N LYS A 3 23.42 -16.22 16.35
CA LYS A 3 24.15 -15.71 15.17
C LYS A 3 23.19 -15.25 14.07
N LYS A 4 22.21 -14.39 14.38
CA LYS A 4 21.38 -13.77 13.34
C LYS A 4 22.06 -12.45 12.93
N PRO A 5 22.34 -12.22 11.63
CA PRO A 5 22.90 -10.96 11.18
C PRO A 5 21.97 -9.80 11.60
N LYS A 6 22.54 -8.72 12.12
CA LYS A 6 21.79 -7.51 12.44
C LYS A 6 21.39 -6.83 11.14
N MET A 7 20.11 -6.49 11.00
CA MET A 7 19.61 -5.79 9.83
C MET A 7 20.29 -4.43 9.71
N ASN A 8 20.85 -4.14 8.53
CA ASN A 8 21.50 -2.87 8.26
C ASN A 8 20.47 -1.79 7.82
N SER A 9 20.90 -0.53 7.80
CA SER A 9 20.03 0.61 7.44
C SER A 9 19.45 0.51 6.03
N THR A 10 20.16 -0.12 5.09
CA THR A 10 19.71 -0.29 3.70
C THR A 10 18.61 -1.33 3.61
N GLU A 11 18.77 -2.47 4.31
CA GLU A 11 17.76 -3.53 4.39
C GLU A 11 16.49 -3.01 5.07
N LEU A 12 16.62 -2.24 6.15
CA LEU A 12 15.49 -1.59 6.80
C LEU A 12 14.77 -0.61 5.86
N GLY A 13 15.53 0.23 5.15
CA GLY A 13 14.98 1.20 4.20
C GLY A 13 14.21 0.52 3.07
N ALA A 14 14.76 -0.57 2.52
CA ALA A 14 14.10 -1.34 1.47
C ALA A 14 12.77 -1.95 1.96
N LEU A 15 12.74 -2.51 3.17
CA LEU A 15 11.51 -3.03 3.77
C LEU A 15 10.46 -1.93 4.00
N TRP A 16 10.87 -0.78 4.55
CA TRP A 16 9.97 0.34 4.78
C TRP A 16 9.36 0.88 3.48
N MET A 17 10.19 1.05 2.44
CA MET A 17 9.72 1.51 1.12
C MET A 17 8.76 0.50 0.48
N THR A 18 9.05 -0.80 0.60
CA THR A 18 8.17 -1.86 0.10
C THR A 18 6.83 -1.85 0.83
N TYR A 19 6.86 -1.71 2.16
CA TYR A 19 5.66 -1.60 2.97
C TYR A 19 4.83 -0.39 2.57
N GLN A 20 5.46 0.79 2.45
CA GLN A 20 4.82 2.03 2.01
C GLN A 20 4.18 1.86 0.63
N GLN A 21 4.91 1.32 -0.35
CA GLN A 21 4.41 1.08 -1.70
C GLN A 21 3.19 0.15 -1.74
N LYS A 22 3.18 -0.90 -0.91
CA LYS A 22 2.05 -1.85 -0.86
C LYS A 22 0.84 -1.33 -0.09
N THR A 23 1.02 -0.45 0.89
CA THR A 23 -0.04 -0.13 1.87
C THR A 23 -0.54 1.32 1.85
N VAL A 24 0.33 2.29 1.56
CA VAL A 24 -0.04 3.72 1.65
C VAL A 24 -0.94 4.12 0.49
N ILE A 25 -0.71 3.58 -0.70
CA ILE A 25 -1.55 3.86 -1.87
C ILE A 25 -3.00 3.42 -1.65
N LEU A 26 -3.22 2.28 -0.98
CA LEU A 26 -4.57 1.80 -0.64
C LEU A 26 -5.30 2.78 0.28
N ARG A 27 -4.63 3.28 1.32
CA ARG A 27 -5.21 4.27 2.25
C ARG A 27 -5.55 5.61 1.60
N ILE A 28 -4.70 6.08 0.68
CA ILE A 28 -4.96 7.31 -0.06
C ILE A 28 -6.19 7.14 -0.96
N ILE A 29 -6.30 6.00 -1.63
CA ILE A 29 -7.44 5.69 -2.51
C ILE A 29 -8.73 5.54 -1.69
N GLU A 30 -8.70 4.87 -0.54
CA GLU A 30 -9.83 4.77 0.40
C GLU A 30 -10.37 6.15 0.77
N HIS A 31 -9.47 7.04 1.20
CA HIS A 31 -9.83 8.41 1.55
C HIS A 31 -10.50 9.14 0.39
N PHE A 32 -9.95 9.04 -0.83
CA PHE A 32 -10.54 9.72 -1.99
C PHE A 32 -11.86 9.11 -2.47
N ILE A 33 -12.08 7.81 -2.28
CA ILE A 33 -13.38 7.18 -2.53
C ILE A 33 -14.43 7.73 -1.56
N GLU A 34 -14.08 7.86 -0.28
CA GLU A 34 -14.96 8.41 0.76
C GLU A 34 -15.32 9.87 0.48
N THR A 35 -14.33 10.71 0.14
CA THR A 35 -14.51 12.16 -0.01
C THR A 35 -14.99 12.60 -1.40
N SER A 36 -14.85 11.79 -2.45
CA SER A 36 -15.28 12.19 -3.80
C SER A 36 -16.81 12.41 -3.84
N GLU A 37 -17.30 13.30 -4.70
CA GLU A 37 -18.73 13.44 -5.01
C GLU A 37 -19.08 12.86 -6.38
N ASP A 38 -18.08 12.71 -7.25
CA ASP A 38 -18.23 12.17 -8.59
C ASP A 38 -18.34 10.63 -8.55
N LYS A 39 -19.51 10.11 -8.96
CA LYS A 39 -19.81 8.68 -9.00
C LYS A 39 -18.89 7.90 -9.96
N LYS A 40 -18.50 8.48 -11.10
CA LYS A 40 -17.60 7.85 -12.06
C LYS A 40 -16.19 7.74 -11.48
N ALA A 41 -15.72 8.81 -10.83
CA ALA A 41 -14.43 8.79 -10.14
C ALA A 41 -14.42 7.76 -9.00
N LYS A 42 -15.48 7.69 -8.18
CA LYS A 42 -15.62 6.66 -7.14
C LYS A 42 -15.52 5.25 -7.71
N ASN A 43 -16.29 4.95 -8.76
CA ASN A 43 -16.28 3.60 -9.35
C ASN A 43 -14.90 3.21 -9.91
N LEU A 44 -14.18 4.16 -10.53
CA LEU A 44 -12.84 3.93 -11.04
C LEU A 44 -11.84 3.66 -9.91
N MET A 45 -11.87 4.49 -8.86
CA MET A 45 -11.00 4.33 -7.69
C MET A 45 -11.30 3.05 -6.91
N SER A 46 -12.57 2.68 -6.74
CA SER A 46 -12.96 1.42 -6.11
C SER A 46 -12.48 0.19 -6.90
N GLY A 47 -12.52 0.26 -8.23
CA GLY A 47 -11.95 -0.78 -9.09
C GLY A 47 -10.43 -0.91 -8.89
N LEU A 48 -9.71 0.22 -8.92
CA LEU A 48 -8.28 0.26 -8.69
C LEU A 48 -7.89 -0.26 -7.29
N TRP A 49 -8.65 0.11 -6.25
CA TRP A 49 -8.44 -0.37 -4.89
C TRP A 49 -8.52 -1.89 -4.81
N LYS A 50 -9.55 -2.49 -5.44
CA LYS A 50 -9.73 -3.95 -5.45
C LYS A 50 -8.57 -4.68 -6.12
N ASP A 51 -8.09 -4.15 -7.26
CA ASP A 51 -6.97 -4.73 -8.00
C ASP A 51 -5.66 -4.62 -7.20
N LEU A 52 -5.43 -3.49 -6.54
CA LEU A 52 -4.24 -3.28 -5.70
C LEU A 52 -4.26 -4.12 -4.43
N HIS A 53 -5.41 -4.21 -3.77
CA HIS A 53 -5.58 -4.99 -2.55
C HIS A 53 -5.32 -6.48 -2.81
N SER A 54 -5.87 -7.02 -3.90
CA SER A 54 -5.60 -8.41 -4.31
C SER A 54 -4.12 -8.69 -4.60
N LYS A 55 -3.38 -7.72 -5.15
CA LYS A 55 -1.92 -7.83 -5.39
C LYS A 55 -1.06 -7.62 -4.15
N ALA A 56 -1.61 -7.02 -3.10
CA ALA A 56 -0.91 -6.83 -1.83
C ALA A 56 -0.98 -8.08 -0.94
N GLU A 57 -2.06 -8.86 -1.06
CA GLU A 57 -2.28 -10.12 -0.33
C GLU A 57 -1.59 -11.35 -0.96
N ASN A 58 -1.22 -11.29 -2.24
CA ASN A 58 -0.39 -12.30 -2.94
C ASN A 58 1.11 -11.94 -2.88
#